data_AF-I2NUH7-F1
#
_entry.id   AF-I2NUH7-F1
#
_cell.length_a   1.000
_cell.length_b   1.000
_cell.length_c   1.000
_cell.angle_alpha   90.00
_cell.angle_beta   90.00
_cell.angle_gamma   90.00
#
_symmetry.space_group_name_H-M   'P 1'
#
loop_
_entity.id
_entity.type
_entity.pdbx_description
1 polymer ?
#
loop_
_entity_poly.entity_id
_entity_poly.type
_entity_poly.pdbx_seq_one_letter_code
_entity_poly.pdbx_strand_id
1 'polypeptide(L)'
;MYYELHLTSTPQPYSALHRFQTTCADLGGKAVLIELPEGEHPQQPMFSAVIQSDDYHAVRQHIQMLANRFAAQGFTIVREKIEIPADCAVCFQTSYPNEKPCYFEWHGKVRHKAEELPTLRAPTALAAMPICRATLYAIRLTNGLLPCAIRVITLSLLSVYKSC
;
A
#
# COMPACT_ATOMS: atom_id res chain seq x y z
N MET A 1 3.00 20.11 1.85
CA MET A 1 2.81 18.83 2.59
C MET A 1 3.35 17.65 1.77
N TYR A 2 3.71 16.52 2.40
CA TYR A 2 4.07 15.29 1.67
C TYR A 2 2.85 14.39 1.49
N TYR A 3 2.76 13.75 0.33
CA TYR A 3 1.75 12.76 -0.01
C TYR A 3 2.43 11.48 -0.51
N GLU A 4 2.01 10.33 0.00
CA GLU A 4 2.40 9.03 -0.56
C GLU A 4 1.29 8.53 -1.50
N LEU A 5 1.67 8.23 -2.73
CA LEU A 5 0.77 7.80 -3.79
C LEU A 5 0.96 6.32 -4.03
N HIS A 6 -0.14 5.58 -4.05
CA HIS A 6 -0.14 4.17 -4.42
C HIS A 6 -1.12 3.89 -5.55
N LEU A 7 -0.63 3.19 -6.58
CA LEU A 7 -1.47 2.63 -7.64
C LEU A 7 -1.30 1.12 -7.65
N THR A 8 -2.35 0.38 -7.36
CA THR A 8 -2.34 -1.08 -7.41
C THR A 8 -2.92 -1.54 -8.73
N SER A 9 -2.19 -2.39 -9.47
CA SER A 9 -2.68 -3.00 -10.70
C SER A 9 -3.37 -4.34 -10.43
N THR A 10 -4.10 -4.85 -11.43
CA THR A 10 -4.45 -6.27 -11.47
C THR A 10 -3.21 -7.16 -11.36
N PRO A 11 -3.35 -8.43 -10.90
CA PRO A 11 -2.27 -9.41 -10.93
C PRO A 11 -1.58 -9.46 -12.29
N GLN A 12 -0.26 -9.63 -12.28
CA GLN A 12 0.55 -9.63 -13.49
C GLN A 12 1.34 -10.95 -13.58
N PRO A 13 1.42 -11.58 -14.77
CA PRO A 13 2.30 -12.73 -14.93
C PRO A 13 3.73 -12.32 -14.57
N TYR A 14 4.50 -13.24 -13.98
CA TYR A 14 5.87 -12.96 -13.53
C TYR A 14 6.76 -12.36 -14.63
N SER A 15 6.54 -12.75 -15.89
CA SER A 15 7.24 -12.20 -17.06
C SER A 15 6.97 -10.69 -17.28
N ALA A 16 5.82 -10.17 -16.85
CA ALA A 16 5.46 -8.76 -16.99
C ALA A 16 5.95 -7.89 -15.82
N LEU A 17 6.41 -8.48 -14.71
CA LEU A 17 6.83 -7.73 -13.52
C LEU A 17 8.06 -6.84 -13.77
N HIS A 18 9.00 -7.28 -14.60
CA HIS A 18 10.15 -6.44 -14.96
C HIS A 18 9.72 -5.18 -15.72
N ARG A 19 8.76 -5.31 -16.64
CA ARG A 19 8.17 -4.17 -17.36
C ARG A 19 7.41 -3.24 -16.42
N PHE A 20 6.67 -3.80 -15.47
CA PHE A 20 5.99 -3.03 -14.43
C PHE A 20 6.99 -2.24 -13.58
N GLN A 21 8.07 -2.89 -13.13
CA GLN A 21 9.15 -2.26 -12.37
C GLN A 21 9.82 -1.12 -13.15
N THR A 22 10.11 -1.33 -14.43
CA THR A 22 10.68 -0.30 -15.31
C THR A 22 9.72 0.88 -15.45
N THR A 23 8.43 0.61 -15.68
CA THR A 23 7.39 1.64 -15.77
C THR A 23 7.29 2.45 -14.48
N CYS A 24 7.36 1.81 -13.31
CA CYS A 24 7.38 2.51 -12.03
C CYS A 24 8.58 3.44 -11.90
N ALA A 25 9.77 2.97 -12.26
CA ALA A 25 11.00 3.75 -12.19
C ALA A 25 10.97 4.96 -13.16
N ASP A 26 10.51 4.75 -14.39
CA ASP A 26 10.37 5.81 -15.41
C ASP A 26 9.38 6.90 -14.99
N LEU A 27 8.37 6.53 -14.20
CA LEU A 27 7.39 7.45 -13.63
C LEU A 27 7.82 8.03 -12.27
N GLY A 28 9.06 7.80 -11.85
CA GLY A 28 9.65 8.39 -10.64
C GLY A 28 9.27 7.71 -9.32
N GLY A 29 8.74 6.49 -9.37
CA GLY A 29 8.35 5.73 -8.18
C GLY A 29 9.03 4.37 -8.07
N LYS A 30 8.60 3.60 -7.07
CA LYS A 30 9.10 2.26 -6.76
C LYS A 30 8.01 1.23 -7.05
N ALA A 31 8.42 0.07 -7.55
CA ALA A 31 7.53 -1.08 -7.63
C ALA A 31 7.58 -1.87 -6.31
N VAL A 32 6.40 -2.22 -5.82
CA VAL A 32 6.17 -3.08 -4.67
C VAL A 32 5.31 -4.26 -5.13
N LEU A 33 5.69 -5.47 -4.74
CA LEU A 33 4.87 -6.66 -4.97
C LEU A 33 4.33 -7.17 -3.65
N ILE A 34 3.02 -7.10 -3.47
CA ILE A 34 2.36 -7.73 -2.32
C ILE A 34 1.92 -9.13 -2.75
N GLU A 35 2.36 -10.16 -2.04
CA GLU A 35 2.06 -11.56 -2.34
C GLU A 35 1.23 -12.16 -1.20
N LEU A 36 -0.03 -12.48 -1.47
CA LEU A 36 -0.96 -13.05 -0.51
C LEU A 36 -1.40 -14.45 -0.98
N PRO A 37 -0.55 -15.50 -0.90
CA PRO A 37 -0.85 -16.80 -1.55
C PRO A 37 -2.21 -17.43 -1.19
N GLU A 38 -2.74 -17.09 -0.01
CA GLU A 38 -4.01 -17.58 0.53
C GLU A 38 -5.13 -16.51 0.48
N GLY A 39 -4.86 -15.32 -0.06
CA GLY A 39 -5.83 -14.23 -0.18
C GLY A 39 -6.60 -14.25 -1.49
N GLU A 40 -7.75 -13.56 -1.53
CA GLU A 40 -8.57 -13.41 -2.75
C GLU A 40 -7.80 -12.75 -3.90
N HIS A 41 -6.83 -11.89 -3.56
CA HIS A 41 -5.91 -11.25 -4.51
C HIS A 41 -4.48 -11.72 -4.20
N PRO A 42 -4.03 -12.83 -4.83
CA PRO A 42 -2.79 -13.50 -4.46
C PRO A 42 -1.54 -12.68 -4.79
N GLN A 43 -1.69 -11.69 -5.66
CA GLN A 43 -0.60 -10.84 -6.11
C GLN A 43 -1.17 -9.44 -6.37
N GLN A 44 -0.54 -8.42 -5.80
CA GLN A 44 -0.92 -7.03 -6.01
C GLN A 44 0.34 -6.22 -6.33
N PRO A 45 0.69 -6.07 -7.62
CA PRO A 45 1.74 -5.17 -8.05
C PRO A 45 1.29 -3.73 -7.79
N MET A 46 2.16 -2.95 -7.17
CA MET A 46 1.84 -1.61 -6.70
C MET A 46 2.97 -0.64 -7.02
N PHE A 47 2.63 0.51 -7.59
CA PHE A 47 3.49 1.68 -7.66
C PHE A 47 3.42 2.44 -6.33
N SER A 48 4.55 2.92 -5.81
CA SER A 48 4.63 3.82 -4.65
C SER A 48 5.54 5.00 -4.98
N ALA A 49 5.08 6.22 -4.71
CA ALA A 49 5.90 7.43 -4.82
C ALA A 49 5.52 8.42 -3.73
N VAL A 50 6.49 9.23 -3.29
CA VAL A 50 6.25 10.35 -2.37
C VAL A 50 6.43 11.64 -3.14
N ILE A 51 5.44 12.53 -3.07
CA ILE A 51 5.50 13.86 -3.68
C ILE A 51 5.26 14.95 -2.64
N GLN A 52 5.78 16.14 -2.90
CA GLN A 52 5.46 17.33 -2.12
C GLN A 52 4.50 18.21 -2.90
N SER A 53 3.42 18.64 -2.26
CA SER A 53 2.46 19.60 -2.82
C SER A 53 1.78 20.35 -1.69
N ASP A 54 1.28 21.55 -1.96
CA ASP A 54 0.43 22.31 -1.04
C ASP A 54 -1.04 22.31 -1.49
N ASP A 55 -1.32 21.76 -2.68
CA ASP A 55 -2.67 21.60 -3.22
C ASP A 55 -3.00 20.12 -3.42
N TYR A 56 -4.03 19.66 -2.73
CA TYR A 56 -4.53 18.29 -2.84
C TYR A 56 -5.22 18.02 -4.18
N HIS A 57 -5.83 19.01 -4.81
CA HIS A 57 -6.45 18.84 -6.12
C HIS A 57 -5.40 18.55 -7.20
N ALA A 58 -4.26 19.26 -7.16
CA ALA A 58 -3.10 18.94 -7.98
C ALA A 58 -2.60 17.50 -7.74
N VAL A 59 -2.56 17.04 -6.49
CA VAL A 59 -2.20 15.65 -6.14
C VAL A 59 -3.17 14.64 -6.77
N ARG A 60 -4.48 14.90 -6.71
CA ARG A 60 -5.49 14.04 -7.35
C ARG A 60 -5.36 14.00 -8.86
N GLN A 61 -5.07 15.14 -9.49
CA GLN A 61 -4.81 15.17 -10.93
C GLN A 61 -3.53 14.39 -11.27
N HIS A 62 -2.52 14.48 -10.43
CA HIS A 62 -1.26 13.76 -10.63
C HIS A 62 -1.43 12.24 -10.52
N ILE A 63 -2.15 11.73 -9.52
CA ILE A 63 -2.39 10.29 -9.40
C ILE A 63 -3.22 9.75 -10.59
N GLN A 64 -4.19 10.53 -11.07
CA GLN A 64 -4.97 10.17 -12.26
C GLN A 64 -4.11 10.16 -13.54
N MET A 65 -3.20 11.14 -13.68
CA MET A 65 -2.23 11.17 -14.77
C MET A 65 -1.34 9.92 -14.73
N LEU A 66 -0.82 9.55 -13.56
CA LEU A 66 -0.02 8.33 -13.39
C LEU A 66 -0.83 7.08 -13.76
N ALA A 67 -2.07 6.95 -13.30
CA ALA A 67 -2.96 5.83 -13.64
C ALA A 67 -3.17 5.72 -15.16
N ASN A 68 -3.37 6.84 -15.85
CA ASN A 68 -3.48 6.87 -17.32
C ASN A 68 -2.18 6.43 -18.01
N ARG A 69 -1.01 6.77 -17.45
CA ARG A 69 0.28 6.32 -17.97
C ARG A 69 0.48 4.82 -17.79
N PHE A 70 0.04 4.24 -16.66
CA PHE A 70 0.01 2.79 -16.47
C PHE A 70 -0.93 2.11 -17.47
N ALA A 71 -2.14 2.66 -17.67
CA ALA A 71 -3.10 2.14 -18.63
C ALA A 71 -2.53 2.14 -20.06
N ALA A 72 -1.81 3.20 -20.46
CA ALA A 72 -1.14 3.29 -21.76
C ALA A 72 -0.04 2.23 -21.96
N GLN A 73 0.52 1.70 -20.87
CA GLN A 73 1.48 0.57 -20.90
C GLN A 73 0.79 -0.81 -20.83
N GLY A 74 -0.54 -0.84 -20.76
CA GLY A 74 -1.34 -2.06 -20.64
C GLY A 74 -1.45 -2.60 -19.22
N PHE A 75 -1.23 -1.76 -18.19
CA PHE A 75 -1.47 -2.13 -16.80
C PHE A 75 -2.82 -1.56 -16.34
N THR A 76 -3.75 -2.42 -15.98
CA THR A 76 -5.05 -2.01 -15.42
C THR A 76 -4.88 -1.67 -13.94
N ILE A 77 -5.10 -0.42 -13.58
CA ILE A 77 -5.15 0.03 -12.18
C ILE A 77 -6.53 -0.30 -11.59
N VAL A 78 -6.54 -0.93 -10.42
CA VAL A 78 -7.76 -1.33 -9.70
C VAL A 78 -7.95 -0.58 -8.39
N ARG A 79 -6.91 0.12 -7.91
CA ARG A 79 -6.97 0.92 -6.69
C ARG A 79 -5.99 2.08 -6.76
N GLU A 80 -6.47 3.24 -6.34
CA GLU A 80 -5.68 4.45 -6.11
C GLU A 80 -5.75 4.78 -4.62
N LYS A 81 -4.61 5.10 -4.01
CA LYS A 81 -4.53 5.52 -2.61
C LYS A 81 -3.62 6.72 -2.51
N ILE A 82 -4.06 7.73 -1.76
CA ILE A 82 -3.25 8.88 -1.38
C ILE A 82 -3.18 8.85 0.14
N GLU A 83 -1.98 8.84 0.69
CA GLU A 83 -1.72 8.88 2.11
C GLU A 83 -1.07 10.22 2.50
N ILE A 84 -1.37 10.67 3.70
CA ILE A 84 -0.74 11.83 4.34
C ILE A 84 -0.20 11.40 5.71
N PRO A 85 0.81 12.10 6.24
CA PRO A 85 1.23 11.90 7.62
C PRO A 85 0.06 12.05 8.60
N ALA A 86 0.02 11.18 9.62
CA ALA A 86 -1.13 11.10 10.51
C ALA A 86 -1.38 12.41 11.31
N ASP A 87 -0.31 13.10 11.66
CA ASP A 87 -0.33 14.41 12.33
C ASP A 87 -0.88 15.54 11.44
N CYS A 88 -0.98 15.33 10.12
CA CYS A 88 -1.54 16.30 9.19
C CYS A 88 -3.06 16.14 8.98
N ALA A 89 -3.70 15.11 9.54
CA ALA A 89 -5.10 14.78 9.24
C ALA A 89 -6.10 15.89 9.60
N VAL A 90 -5.92 16.55 10.76
CA VAL A 90 -6.78 17.66 11.19
C VAL A 90 -6.66 18.86 10.24
N CYS A 91 -5.43 19.23 9.90
CA CYS A 91 -5.16 20.32 8.96
C CYS A 91 -5.72 20.02 7.57
N PHE A 92 -5.60 18.77 7.11
CA PHE A 92 -6.15 18.32 5.84
C PHE A 92 -7.69 18.43 5.82
N GLN A 93 -8.39 17.88 6.82
CA GLN A 93 -9.86 17.92 6.86
C GLN A 93 -10.37 19.36 7.00
N THR A 94 -9.63 20.24 7.68
CA THR A 94 -9.98 21.66 7.79
C THR A 94 -9.83 22.38 6.45
N SER A 95 -8.77 22.08 5.70
CA SER A 95 -8.50 22.69 4.39
C SER A 95 -9.41 22.15 3.29
N TYR A 96 -9.83 20.88 3.41
CA TYR A 96 -10.65 20.18 2.42
C TYR A 96 -11.88 19.51 3.10
N PRO A 97 -12.83 20.30 3.63
CA PRO A 97 -13.92 19.81 4.48
C PRO A 97 -14.90 18.86 3.76
N ASN A 98 -14.95 18.92 2.43
CA ASN A 98 -15.80 18.07 1.60
C ASN A 98 -15.15 16.73 1.25
N GLU A 99 -13.86 16.53 1.54
CA GLU A 99 -13.20 15.24 1.37
C GLU A 99 -13.66 14.28 2.46
N LYS A 100 -13.76 13.00 2.10
CA LYS A 100 -14.22 11.96 3.03
C LYS A 100 -13.25 11.85 4.21
N PRO A 101 -13.76 11.62 5.44
CA PRO A 101 -12.92 11.36 6.59
C PRO A 101 -11.91 10.24 6.31
N CYS A 102 -10.66 10.50 6.66
CA CYS A 102 -9.57 9.56 6.47
C CYS A 102 -9.60 8.45 7.54
N TYR A 103 -8.99 7.30 7.23
CA TYR A 103 -8.65 6.28 8.22
C TYR A 103 -7.13 6.21 8.37
N PHE A 104 -6.66 5.77 9.53
CA PHE A 104 -5.24 5.56 9.74
C PHE A 104 -4.89 4.10 9.57
N GLU A 105 -3.78 3.85 8.88
CA GLU A 105 -3.20 2.53 8.72
C GLU A 105 -1.80 2.55 9.32
N TRP A 106 -1.50 1.55 10.14
CA TRP A 106 -0.15 1.35 10.65
C TRP A 106 0.42 0.04 10.12
N HIS A 107 1.66 0.10 9.63
CA HIS A 107 2.37 -1.05 9.06
C HIS A 107 3.52 -1.42 9.98
N GLY A 108 3.44 -2.64 10.53
CA GLY A 108 4.46 -3.18 11.43
C GLY A 108 5.25 -4.32 10.81
N LYS A 109 6.58 -4.25 10.93
CA LYS A 109 7.45 -5.39 10.64
C LYS A 109 7.80 -6.11 11.94
N VAL A 110 7.34 -7.35 12.07
CA VAL A 110 7.63 -8.19 13.23
C VAL A 110 8.62 -9.28 12.83
N ARG A 111 9.67 -9.48 13.63
CA ARG A 111 10.55 -10.66 13.50
C ARG A 111 9.88 -11.83 14.18
N HIS A 112 9.83 -12.96 13.49
CA HIS A 112 9.26 -14.19 14.02
C HIS A 112 10.07 -15.39 13.54
N LYS A 113 9.96 -16.51 14.24
CA LYS A 113 10.47 -17.81 13.79
C LYS A 113 9.44 -18.51 12.88
N ALA A 114 9.88 -19.50 12.12
CA ALA A 114 9.00 -20.17 11.15
C ALA A 114 7.86 -20.93 11.83
N GLU A 115 8.13 -21.52 12.99
CA GLU A 115 7.20 -22.24 13.83
C GLU A 115 6.12 -21.35 14.48
N GLU A 116 6.34 -20.04 14.56
CA GLU A 116 5.40 -19.06 15.15
C GLU A 116 4.33 -18.61 14.14
N LEU A 117 4.52 -18.86 12.85
CA LEU A 117 3.60 -18.44 11.77
C LEU A 117 2.16 -18.92 11.97
N PRO A 118 1.88 -20.20 12.30
CA PRO A 118 0.52 -20.67 12.53
C PRO A 118 -0.17 -19.92 13.68
N THR A 119 0.56 -19.61 14.75
CA THR A 119 0.04 -18.84 15.90
C THR A 119 -0.23 -17.39 15.53
N LEU A 120 0.67 -16.75 14.77
CA LEU A 120 0.49 -15.39 14.29
C LEU A 120 -0.68 -15.26 13.29
N ARG A 121 -1.00 -16.33 12.57
CA ARG A 121 -2.16 -16.42 11.66
C ARG A 121 -3.46 -16.74 12.39
N ALA A 122 -3.42 -17.22 13.63
CA ALA A 122 -4.62 -17.60 14.36
C ALA A 122 -5.48 -16.35 14.68
N PRO A 123 -6.80 -16.39 14.43
CA PRO A 123 -7.70 -15.27 14.72
C PRO A 123 -7.64 -14.77 16.18
N THR A 124 -7.27 -15.65 17.11
CA THR A 124 -7.14 -15.38 18.54
C THR A 124 -5.94 -14.52 18.91
N ALA A 125 -4.86 -14.49 18.13
CA ALA A 125 -3.71 -13.62 18.37
C ALA A 125 -4.05 -12.13 18.17
N LEU A 126 -5.09 -11.84 17.39
CA LEU A 126 -5.58 -10.50 17.06
C LEU A 126 -6.65 -9.99 18.05
N ALA A 127 -7.24 -10.88 18.85
CA ALA A 127 -8.34 -10.56 19.76
C ALA A 127 -7.90 -9.82 21.04
N ALA A 128 -6.60 -9.74 21.32
CA ALA A 128 -6.07 -9.04 22.51
C ALA A 128 -5.94 -7.51 22.33
N MET A 129 -6.28 -6.95 21.15
CA MET A 129 -6.24 -5.51 20.90
C MET A 129 -7.63 -4.98 20.50
N PRO A 130 -8.42 -4.43 21.44
CA PRO A 130 -9.86 -4.17 21.26
C PRO A 130 -10.23 -3.10 20.21
N ILE A 131 -9.27 -2.45 19.56
CA ILE A 131 -9.49 -1.32 18.65
C ILE A 131 -9.01 -1.63 17.21
N CYS A 132 -8.51 -2.84 16.96
CA CYS A 132 -7.68 -3.12 15.80
C CYS A 132 -8.16 -4.33 15.01
N ARG A 133 -8.73 -4.11 13.82
CA ARG A 133 -8.89 -5.20 12.84
C ARG A 133 -7.54 -5.36 12.14
N ALA A 134 -6.59 -6.04 12.78
CA ALA A 134 -5.33 -6.33 12.11
C ALA A 134 -5.51 -7.49 11.13
N THR A 135 -4.94 -7.34 9.94
CA THR A 135 -4.79 -8.44 9.00
C THR A 135 -3.29 -8.69 8.80
N LEU A 136 -2.87 -9.92 9.07
CA LEU A 136 -1.50 -10.35 8.85
C LEU A 136 -1.30 -10.67 7.37
N TYR A 137 -0.38 -9.98 6.72
CA TYR A 137 -0.04 -10.25 5.33
C TYR A 137 1.46 -10.51 5.19
N ALA A 138 1.83 -11.54 4.44
CA ALA A 138 3.21 -11.64 3.96
C ALA A 138 3.38 -10.64 2.80
N ILE A 139 4.39 -9.78 2.85
CA ILE A 139 4.77 -8.88 1.76
C ILE A 139 6.20 -9.24 1.36
N ARG A 140 6.42 -9.51 0.08
CA ARG A 140 7.77 -9.68 -0.46
C ARG A 140 8.22 -8.37 -1.10
N LEU A 141 8.93 -7.55 -0.31
CA LEU A 141 9.56 -6.33 -0.83
C LEU A 141 10.77 -6.71 -1.69
N THR A 142 10.61 -6.75 -3.01
CA THR A 142 11.74 -6.87 -3.93
C THR A 142 12.39 -5.51 -4.09
N ASN A 143 13.36 -5.17 -3.22
CA ASN A 143 14.32 -4.13 -3.57
C ASN A 143 15.14 -4.63 -4.76
N GLY A 144 15.25 -3.83 -5.81
CA GLY A 144 15.80 -4.20 -7.12
C GLY A 144 17.27 -4.63 -7.17
N LEU A 145 17.91 -5.00 -6.06
CA LEU A 145 19.23 -5.61 -6.02
C LEU A 145 19.29 -6.68 -4.93
N LEU A 146 19.60 -7.91 -5.34
CA LEU A 146 19.98 -9.13 -4.59
C LEU A 146 18.87 -10.15 -4.21
N PRO A 147 19.14 -11.47 -4.39
CA PRO A 147 18.24 -12.56 -4.06
C PRO A 147 18.43 -12.98 -2.61
N CYS A 148 17.93 -12.20 -1.66
CA CYS A 148 17.82 -12.68 -0.28
C CYS A 148 16.34 -12.65 0.12
N ALA A 149 15.74 -13.84 0.22
CA ALA A 149 14.34 -14.03 0.56
C ALA A 149 14.09 -13.65 2.03
N ILE A 150 13.99 -12.36 2.32
CA ILE A 150 13.39 -11.88 3.56
C ILE A 150 11.87 -11.93 3.34
N ARG A 151 11.22 -12.97 3.86
CA ARG A 151 9.76 -13.00 4.01
C ARG A 151 9.41 -11.95 5.07
N VAL A 152 8.86 -10.81 4.65
CA VAL A 152 8.38 -9.79 5.58
C VAL A 152 6.92 -10.09 5.83
N ILE A 153 6.50 -10.25 7.08
CA ILE A 153 5.08 -10.12 7.42
C ILE A 153 4.86 -8.65 7.76
N THR A 154 3.98 -8.00 7.01
CA THR A 154 3.47 -6.68 7.36
C THR A 154 2.14 -6.90 8.06
N LEU A 155 2.07 -6.51 9.33
CA LEU A 155 0.78 -6.31 9.99
C LEU A 155 0.26 -4.96 9.53
N SER A 156 -0.81 -4.96 8.73
CA SER A 156 -1.64 -3.77 8.54
C SER A 156 -2.64 -3.72 9.70
N LEU A 157 -2.41 -2.80 10.63
CA LEU A 157 -3.39 -2.41 11.64
C LEU A 157 -4.22 -1.26 11.04
N LEU A 158 -5.44 -1.56 10.59
CA LEU A 158 -6.41 -0.50 10.30
C LEU A 158 -7.01 -0.03 11.62
N SER A 159 -6.70 1.20 12.02
CA SER A 159 -7.49 1.91 13.02
C SER A 159 -8.48 2.79 12.26
N VAL A 160 -9.69 2.26 12.08
CA VAL A 160 -10.81 3.04 11.57
C VAL A 160 -11.38 3.80 12.76
N TYR A 161 -11.07 5.09 12.88
CA TYR A 161 -11.90 5.98 13.67
C TYR A 161 -13.24 6.12 12.93
N LYS A 162 -14.19 5.24 13.24
CA LYS A 162 -15.60 5.42 12.87
C LYS A 162 -16.16 6.51 13.77
N SER A 163 -16.24 7.73 13.26
CA SER A 163 -17.37 8.60 13.57
C SER A 163 -18.31 8.51 12.38
N CYS A 164 -19.27 7.59 12.47
CA CYS A 164 -20.50 7.68 11.67
C CYS A 164 -21.35 8.81 12.25
#